data_AF-A0A4U0GPI1-F1
#
_entry.id   AF-A0A4U0GPI1-F1
#
_cell.length_a   1.000
_cell.length_b   1.000
_cell.length_c   1.000
_cell.angle_alpha   90.00
_cell.angle_beta   90.00
_cell.angle_gamma   90.00
#
_symmetry.space_group_name_H-M   'P 1'
#
loop_
_entity.id
_entity.type
_entity.pdbx_description
1 polymer ?
#
loop_
_entity_poly.entity_id
_entity_poly.type
_entity_poly.pdbx_seq_one_letter_code
_entity_poly.pdbx_strand_id
1 'polypeptide(L)'
;MKSGKIKISLIIIVSILMLYFLLSIMITRNGQFVHYHFPAQLSIENSIYNKNFLREIRPQKINVVDTVGYAKVRDQFEIYLCESYYYKSYGIFNLLRHRIDYENSVCLNVNFLGKEWLFIKYDNKRLIKARSSESFRNIYKLGTDVSVKIFDEDKNEIFEMEFLNLAK
;
A
#
# COMPACT_ATOMS: atom_id res chain seq x y z
N MET A 1 -31.53 -27.59 -34.71
CA MET A 1 -30.08 -27.94 -34.82
C MET A 1 -29.10 -26.85 -34.37
N LYS A 2 -29.44 -25.54 -34.33
CA LYS A 2 -28.50 -24.48 -33.90
C LYS A 2 -28.21 -24.45 -32.40
N SER A 3 -29.18 -24.79 -31.54
CA SER A 3 -29.01 -24.73 -30.07
C SER A 3 -28.05 -25.78 -29.50
N GLY A 4 -27.98 -26.98 -30.09
CA GLY A 4 -27.07 -28.04 -29.64
C GLY A 4 -25.58 -27.69 -29.84
N LYS A 5 -25.24 -27.11 -31.00
CA LYS A 5 -23.87 -26.64 -31.29
C LYS A 5 -23.45 -25.48 -30.37
N ILE A 6 -24.38 -24.59 -30.03
CA ILE A 6 -24.15 -23.50 -29.08
C ILE A 6 -23.88 -24.05 -27.68
N LYS A 7 -24.68 -25.03 -27.21
CA LYS A 7 -24.47 -25.66 -25.90
C LYS A 7 -23.12 -26.38 -25.81
N ILE A 8 -22.73 -27.11 -26.85
CA ILE A 8 -21.44 -27.81 -26.91
C ILE A 8 -20.28 -26.80 -26.90
N SER A 9 -20.37 -25.73 -27.70
CA SER A 9 -19.35 -24.67 -27.71
C SER A 9 -19.20 -24.01 -26.33
N LEU A 10 -20.31 -23.72 -25.66
CA LEU A 10 -20.30 -23.14 -24.31
C LEU A 10 -19.61 -24.07 -23.30
N ILE A 11 -19.90 -25.37 -23.34
CA ILE A 11 -19.26 -26.37 -22.46
C ILE A 11 -17.74 -26.40 -22.69
N ILE A 12 -17.30 -26.35 -23.95
CA ILE A 12 -15.87 -26.32 -24.29
C ILE A 12 -15.22 -25.05 -23.74
N ILE A 13 -15.83 -23.88 -23.93
CA ILE A 13 -15.32 -22.61 -23.41
C ILE A 13 -15.19 -22.64 -21.88
N VAL A 14 -16.23 -23.10 -21.18
CA VAL A 14 -16.22 -23.22 -19.71
C VAL A 14 -15.13 -24.19 -19.26
N SER A 15 -14.96 -25.32 -19.94
CA SER A 15 -13.92 -26.30 -19.63
C SER A 15 -12.51 -25.73 -19.84
N ILE A 16 -12.28 -24.98 -20.91
CA ILE A 16 -11.01 -24.29 -21.16
C ILE A 16 -10.71 -23.26 -20.06
N LEU A 17 -11.69 -22.45 -19.66
CA LEU A 17 -11.53 -21.47 -18.57
C LEU A 17 -11.23 -22.15 -17.24
N MET A 18 -11.89 -23.27 -16.94
CA MET A 18 -11.67 -24.02 -15.71
C MET A 18 -10.28 -24.67 -15.69
N LEU A 19 -9.85 -25.26 -16.81
CA LEU A 19 -8.51 -25.82 -16.95
C LEU A 19 -7.43 -24.73 -16.82
N TYR A 20 -7.63 -23.57 -17.44
CA TYR A 20 -6.75 -22.41 -17.31
C TYR A 20 -6.61 -21.96 -15.86
N PHE A 21 -7.72 -21.88 -15.12
CA PHE A 21 -7.71 -21.52 -13.71
C PHE A 21 -6.94 -22.55 -12.86
N LEU A 22 -7.20 -23.84 -13.06
CA LEU A 22 -6.49 -24.93 -12.35
C LEU A 22 -4.99 -24.92 -12.64
N LEU A 23 -4.59 -24.78 -13.91
CA LEU A 23 -3.17 -24.68 -14.29
C LEU A 23 -2.50 -23.46 -13.65
N SER A 24 -3.19 -22.32 -13.60
CA SER A 24 -2.70 -21.10 -12.94
C SER A 24 -2.46 -21.31 -11.44
N ILE A 25 -3.29 -22.13 -10.77
CA ILE A 25 -3.10 -22.52 -9.37
C ILE A 25 -2.04 -23.62 -9.21
N MET A 26 -1.91 -24.57 -10.13
CA MET A 26 -0.97 -25.70 -9.97
C MET A 26 0.49 -25.35 -10.31
N ILE A 27 0.73 -24.39 -11.21
CA ILE A 27 2.07 -23.91 -11.59
C ILE A 27 2.69 -23.01 -10.48
N THR A 28 2.01 -22.88 -9.34
CA THR A 28 2.31 -21.99 -8.20
C THR A 28 3.66 -22.18 -7.52
N ARG A 29 4.48 -23.20 -7.85
CA ARG A 29 5.80 -23.38 -7.22
C ARG A 29 6.69 -22.13 -7.29
N ASN A 30 6.50 -21.27 -8.30
CA ASN A 30 7.29 -20.03 -8.48
C ASN A 30 6.44 -18.73 -8.51
N GLY A 31 5.14 -18.78 -8.25
CA GLY A 31 4.30 -17.55 -8.16
C GLY A 31 4.18 -16.69 -9.43
N GLN A 32 4.69 -17.14 -10.59
CA GLN A 32 4.77 -16.34 -11.84
C GLN A 32 3.43 -15.86 -12.41
N PHE A 33 2.31 -16.46 -11.97
CA PHE A 33 0.95 -16.11 -12.41
C PHE A 33 0.06 -15.62 -11.26
N VAL A 34 0.63 -15.29 -10.10
CA VAL A 34 -0.08 -14.65 -9.00
C VAL A 34 0.36 -13.20 -8.92
N HIS A 35 -0.55 -12.31 -9.27
CA HIS A 35 -0.28 -10.88 -9.18
C HIS A 35 -0.82 -10.33 -7.86
N TYR A 36 0.05 -9.60 -7.16
CA TYR A 36 -0.27 -8.91 -5.92
C TYR A 36 -0.38 -7.42 -6.24
N HIS A 37 -1.58 -6.86 -6.11
CA HIS A 37 -1.81 -5.44 -6.33
C HIS A 37 -2.28 -4.78 -5.05
N PHE A 38 -1.50 -3.83 -4.57
CA PHE A 38 -1.89 -3.00 -3.43
C PHE A 38 -2.56 -1.70 -3.93
N PRO A 39 -3.57 -1.17 -3.25
CA PRO A 39 -4.21 0.09 -3.65
C PRO A 39 -3.18 1.23 -3.72
N ALA A 40 -3.28 2.09 -4.74
CA ALA A 40 -2.55 3.36 -4.76
C ALA A 40 -3.24 4.31 -3.78
N GLN A 41 -2.52 4.80 -2.76
CA GLN A 41 -3.09 5.63 -1.70
C GLN A 41 -2.45 7.02 -1.71
N LEU A 42 -2.62 7.77 -2.80
CA LEU A 42 -1.86 9.01 -3.07
C LEU A 42 -2.16 10.18 -2.12
N SER A 43 -3.26 10.12 -1.37
CA SER A 43 -3.73 11.15 -0.42
C SER A 43 -4.80 10.60 0.52
N ILE A 44 -5.13 11.36 1.56
CA ILE A 44 -6.29 11.07 2.42
C ILE A 44 -7.58 10.97 1.57
N GLU A 45 -7.83 11.93 0.68
CA GLU A 45 -9.03 11.97 -0.16
C GLU A 45 -9.16 10.71 -1.04
N ASN A 46 -8.07 10.29 -1.68
CA ASN A 46 -8.06 9.05 -2.47
C ASN A 46 -8.30 7.82 -1.60
N SER A 47 -7.80 7.82 -0.36
CA SER A 47 -8.02 6.71 0.57
C SER A 47 -9.48 6.65 1.04
N ILE A 48 -10.12 7.80 1.23
CA ILE A 48 -11.57 7.89 1.51
C ILE A 48 -12.38 7.39 0.31
N TYR A 49 -12.06 7.86 -0.91
CA TYR A 49 -12.72 7.42 -2.14
C TYR A 49 -12.64 5.91 -2.35
N ASN A 50 -11.47 5.32 -2.08
CA ASN A 50 -11.24 3.88 -2.17
C ASN A 50 -11.75 3.09 -0.94
N LYS A 51 -12.45 3.74 0.00
CA LYS A 51 -13.05 3.15 1.21
C LYS A 51 -12.05 2.35 2.06
N ASN A 52 -10.81 2.84 2.16
CA ASN A 52 -9.77 2.19 2.95
C ASN A 52 -9.13 3.11 4.00
N PHE A 53 -9.48 4.39 4.02
CA PHE A 53 -9.09 5.31 5.08
C PHE A 53 -9.68 4.88 6.41
N LEU A 54 -8.84 4.80 7.44
CA LEU A 54 -9.28 4.57 8.82
C LEU A 54 -9.38 5.89 9.56
N ARG A 55 -8.26 6.61 9.68
CA ARG A 55 -8.19 7.89 10.37
C ARG A 55 -6.88 8.62 10.07
N GLU A 56 -6.89 9.92 10.29
CA GLU A 56 -5.68 10.70 10.45
C GLU A 56 -5.02 10.34 11.79
N ILE A 57 -3.68 10.29 11.83
CA ILE A 57 -2.94 9.98 13.06
C ILE A 57 -1.88 11.03 13.33
N ARG A 58 -1.81 11.46 14.59
CA ARG A 58 -0.76 12.35 15.06
C ARG A 58 0.35 11.54 15.71
N PRO A 59 1.63 11.86 15.43
CA PRO A 59 2.73 11.26 16.16
C PRO A 59 2.63 11.64 17.64
N GLN A 60 3.02 10.73 18.52
CA GLN A 60 2.99 10.97 19.96
C GLN A 60 4.20 11.79 20.40
N LYS A 61 5.31 11.67 19.68
CA LYS A 61 6.55 12.39 19.94
C LYS A 61 7.18 12.79 18.61
N ILE A 62 7.72 14.02 18.58
CA ILE A 62 8.46 14.56 17.45
C ILE A 62 9.80 15.06 17.98
N ASN A 63 10.88 14.44 17.52
CA ASN A 63 12.25 14.87 17.84
C ASN A 63 12.76 15.70 16.65
N VAL A 64 12.93 17.00 16.86
CA VAL A 64 13.41 17.91 15.82
C VAL A 64 14.93 17.99 15.89
N VAL A 65 15.60 17.69 14.77
CA VAL A 65 17.06 17.77 14.63
C VAL A 65 17.45 19.09 13.98
N ASP A 66 16.80 19.45 12.87
CA ASP A 66 16.92 20.75 12.20
C ASP A 66 15.64 21.57 12.38
N THR A 67 15.73 22.61 13.21
CA THR A 67 14.59 23.50 13.49
C THR A 67 14.18 24.32 12.27
N VAL A 68 15.15 24.74 11.43
CA VAL A 68 14.88 25.58 10.25
C VAL A 68 14.21 24.74 9.17
N GLY A 69 14.74 23.55 8.88
CA GLY A 69 14.12 22.60 7.96
C GLY A 69 12.73 22.20 8.42
N TYR A 70 12.57 21.82 9.69
CA TYR A 70 11.26 21.43 10.25
C TYR A 70 10.21 22.53 10.09
N ALA A 71 10.54 23.78 10.42
CA ALA A 71 9.62 24.90 10.30
C ALA A 71 9.11 25.12 8.86
N LYS A 72 9.90 24.77 7.84
CA LYS A 72 9.51 24.88 6.43
C LYS A 72 8.53 23.78 5.99
N VAL A 73 8.70 22.57 6.52
CA VAL A 73 8.02 21.36 5.98
C VAL A 73 6.92 20.80 6.88
N ARG A 74 6.84 21.20 8.15
CA ARG A 74 5.93 20.58 9.14
C ARG A 74 4.45 20.55 8.71
N ASP A 75 4.00 21.59 8.01
CA ASP A 75 2.61 21.77 7.59
C ASP A 75 2.34 21.13 6.21
N GLN A 76 3.33 20.43 5.65
CA GLN A 76 3.28 19.81 4.33
C GLN A 76 3.17 18.28 4.41
N PHE A 77 2.81 17.71 5.56
CA PHE A 77 2.65 16.27 5.72
C PHE A 77 1.18 15.88 5.95
N GLU A 78 0.73 14.85 5.23
CA GLU A 78 -0.48 14.11 5.58
C GLU A 78 -0.07 12.78 6.23
N ILE A 79 -0.59 12.54 7.42
CA ILE A 79 -0.25 11.34 8.19
C ILE A 79 -1.53 10.62 8.56
N TYR A 80 -1.68 9.38 8.09
CA TYR A 80 -2.93 8.65 8.26
C TYR A 80 -2.74 7.14 8.24
N LEU A 81 -3.74 6.46 8.80
CA LEU A 81 -3.87 5.01 8.79
C LEU A 81 -4.89 4.57 7.74
N CYS A 82 -4.56 3.50 7.05
CA CYS A 82 -5.45 2.80 6.14
C CYS A 82 -5.55 1.31 6.48
N GLU A 83 -6.61 0.69 5.97
CA GLU A 83 -6.71 -0.76 5.96
C GLU A 83 -5.54 -1.38 5.19
N SER A 84 -4.90 -2.38 5.79
CA SER A 84 -3.86 -3.15 5.13
C SER A 84 -4.51 -4.31 4.37
N TYR A 85 -4.54 -4.19 3.04
CA TYR A 85 -4.99 -5.26 2.16
C TYR A 85 -4.22 -5.23 0.85
N TYR A 86 -4.28 -6.35 0.15
CA TYR A 86 -3.84 -6.45 -1.23
C TYR A 86 -4.91 -7.17 -2.02
N TYR A 87 -4.83 -7.03 -3.32
CA TYR A 87 -5.63 -7.83 -4.21
C TYR A 87 -4.78 -8.91 -4.84
N LYS A 88 -5.35 -10.10 -4.90
CA LYS A 88 -4.75 -11.27 -5.52
C LYS A 88 -5.53 -11.62 -6.78
N SER A 89 -4.84 -11.82 -7.87
CA SER A 89 -5.39 -12.33 -9.13
C SER A 89 -4.55 -13.48 -9.68
N TYR A 90 -5.17 -14.30 -10.52
CA TYR A 90 -4.56 -15.51 -11.08
C TYR A 90 -4.50 -15.45 -12.61
N GLY A 91 -3.41 -15.96 -13.16
CA GLY A 91 -3.22 -16.07 -14.61
C GLY A 91 -2.80 -14.76 -15.27
N ILE A 92 -2.35 -14.87 -16.53
CA ILE A 92 -1.89 -13.77 -17.40
C ILE A 92 -2.94 -12.65 -17.55
N PHE A 93 -4.22 -13.01 -17.58
CA PHE A 93 -5.31 -12.05 -17.80
C PHE A 93 -5.77 -11.32 -16.54
N ASN A 94 -5.27 -11.69 -15.36
CA ASN A 94 -5.68 -11.10 -14.07
C ASN A 94 -7.20 -11.12 -13.82
N LEU A 95 -7.90 -12.10 -14.40
CA LEU A 95 -9.33 -12.27 -14.21
C LEU A 95 -9.59 -12.74 -12.77
N LEU A 96 -10.68 -12.27 -12.17
CA LEU A 96 -11.12 -12.62 -10.80
C LEU A 96 -10.16 -12.13 -9.69
N ARG A 97 -9.81 -10.85 -9.76
CA ARG A 97 -9.15 -10.13 -8.68
C ARG A 97 -10.05 -10.12 -7.44
N HIS A 98 -9.54 -10.60 -6.31
CA HIS A 98 -10.24 -10.55 -5.02
C HIS A 98 -9.35 -9.89 -3.96
N ARG A 99 -9.99 -9.27 -2.98
CA ARG A 99 -9.34 -8.58 -1.87
C ARG A 99 -8.92 -9.61 -0.81
N ILE A 100 -7.69 -9.48 -0.32
CA ILE A 100 -7.15 -10.20 0.83
C ILE A 100 -6.72 -9.19 1.86
N ASP A 101 -7.39 -9.21 3.00
CA ASP A 101 -7.09 -8.37 4.14
C ASP A 101 -5.95 -8.98 4.96
N TYR A 102 -4.99 -8.15 5.38
CA TYR A 102 -4.03 -8.55 6.38
C TYR A 102 -4.68 -8.41 7.76
N GLU A 103 -4.95 -9.55 8.38
CA GLU A 103 -5.48 -9.59 9.74
C GLU A 103 -4.55 -8.86 10.72
N ASN A 104 -5.17 -8.19 11.71
CA ASN A 104 -4.48 -7.48 12.78
C ASN A 104 -3.36 -6.55 12.31
N SER A 105 -3.52 -5.94 11.13
CA SER A 105 -2.54 -5.05 10.54
C SER A 105 -3.19 -3.74 10.08
N VAL A 106 -2.36 -2.71 9.95
CA VAL A 106 -2.70 -1.38 9.43
C VAL A 106 -1.58 -0.89 8.53
N CYS A 107 -1.94 -0.02 7.61
CA CYS A 107 -1.00 0.68 6.77
C CYS A 107 -0.78 2.09 7.33
N LEU A 108 0.45 2.40 7.75
CA LEU A 108 0.85 3.77 8.09
C LEU A 108 1.34 4.47 6.84
N ASN A 109 0.73 5.62 6.54
CA ASN A 109 1.11 6.48 5.43
C ASN A 109 1.59 7.82 5.97
N VAL A 110 2.79 8.22 5.55
CA VAL A 110 3.35 9.55 5.70
C VAL A 110 3.57 10.09 4.30
N ASN A 111 2.73 11.03 3.91
CA ASN A 111 2.72 11.63 2.59
C ASN A 111 3.21 13.07 2.68
N PHE A 112 4.05 13.49 1.73
CA PHE A 112 4.58 14.84 1.66
C PHE A 112 3.91 15.60 0.51
N LEU A 113 3.20 16.69 0.84
CA LEU A 113 2.47 17.53 -0.10
C LEU A 113 3.33 18.67 -0.68
N GLY A 114 4.56 18.82 -0.21
CA GLY A 114 5.48 19.85 -0.68
C GLY A 114 6.01 19.62 -2.10
N LYS A 115 6.64 20.66 -2.65
CA LYS A 115 7.26 20.63 -3.98
C LYS A 115 8.70 20.11 -3.96
N GLU A 116 9.36 20.21 -2.81
CA GLU A 116 10.75 19.80 -2.60
C GLU A 116 10.87 18.27 -2.57
N TRP A 117 12.09 17.75 -2.75
CA TRP A 117 12.34 16.35 -2.50
C TRP A 117 12.68 16.15 -1.03
N LEU A 118 12.08 15.15 -0.40
CA LEU A 118 12.49 14.69 0.91
C LEU A 118 12.76 13.20 0.85
N PHE A 119 13.34 12.65 1.91
CA PHE A 119 13.40 11.21 2.08
C PHE A 119 12.74 10.80 3.38
N ILE A 120 12.10 9.62 3.35
CA ILE A 120 11.39 9.05 4.48
C ILE A 120 12.00 7.69 4.78
N LYS A 121 12.29 7.43 6.06
CA LYS A 121 12.74 6.14 6.54
C LYS A 121 11.83 5.67 7.66
N TYR A 122 11.26 4.49 7.48
CA TYR A 122 10.49 3.79 8.49
C TYR A 122 11.40 2.83 9.25
N ASP A 123 11.52 3.00 10.56
CA ASP A 123 12.35 2.18 11.43
C ASP A 123 13.78 2.00 10.84
N ASN A 124 14.26 0.75 10.78
CA ASN A 124 15.53 0.39 10.15
C ASN A 124 15.39 -0.02 8.68
N LYS A 125 14.28 0.32 8.02
CA LYS A 125 14.09 0.00 6.60
C LYS A 125 14.90 0.92 5.69
N ARG A 126 14.85 0.62 4.39
CA ARG A 126 15.52 1.41 3.35
C ARG A 126 14.97 2.84 3.34
N LEU A 127 15.86 3.80 3.11
CA LEU A 127 15.51 5.19 2.86
C LEU A 127 14.78 5.30 1.51
N ILE A 128 13.60 5.92 1.50
CA ILE A 128 12.76 6.05 0.32
C ILE A 128 12.63 7.52 -0.05
N LYS A 129 12.74 7.84 -1.34
CA LYS A 129 12.59 9.20 -1.85
C LYS A 129 11.12 9.58 -1.89
N ALA A 130 10.77 10.73 -1.34
CA ALA A 130 9.43 11.29 -1.28
C ALA A 130 9.19 12.44 -2.27
N ARG A 131 8.03 12.40 -2.95
CA ARG A 131 7.53 13.45 -3.86
C ARG A 131 6.04 13.65 -3.62
N SER A 132 5.51 14.82 -4.03
CA SER A 132 4.10 15.26 -3.96
C SER A 132 3.02 14.32 -4.56
N SER A 133 3.38 13.11 -4.96
CA SER A 133 2.49 12.14 -5.61
C SER A 133 2.85 10.69 -5.27
N GLU A 134 3.71 10.43 -4.29
CA GLU A 134 4.07 9.07 -3.90
C GLU A 134 3.70 8.86 -2.43
N SER A 135 2.73 8.00 -2.18
CA SER A 135 2.38 7.62 -0.82
C SER A 135 3.35 6.57 -0.31
N PHE A 136 4.11 6.90 0.73
CA PHE A 136 5.02 5.94 1.34
C PHE A 136 4.26 5.14 2.36
N ARG A 137 3.90 3.93 1.93
CA ARG A 137 3.10 3.02 2.72
C ARG A 137 3.98 1.97 3.36
N ASN A 138 3.72 1.68 4.61
CA ASN A 138 4.33 0.55 5.27
C ASN A 138 3.31 -0.16 6.16
N ILE A 139 3.29 -1.49 6.08
CA ILE A 139 2.30 -2.32 6.77
C ILE A 139 2.88 -2.76 8.10
N TYR A 140 2.10 -2.57 9.15
CA TYR A 140 2.45 -2.87 10.53
C TYR A 140 1.36 -3.69 11.19
N LYS A 141 1.75 -4.53 12.15
CA LYS A 141 0.78 -5.16 13.04
C LYS A 141 0.20 -4.13 14.00
N LEU A 142 -1.05 -4.32 14.40
CA LEU A 142 -1.64 -3.53 15.48
C LEU A 142 -0.83 -3.70 16.77
N GLY A 143 -0.72 -2.63 17.55
CA GLY A 143 0.07 -2.58 18.77
C GLY A 143 1.58 -2.37 18.57
N THR A 144 2.05 -2.21 17.32
CA THR A 144 3.46 -1.97 17.04
C THR A 144 3.79 -0.49 17.25
N ASP A 145 4.98 -0.23 17.83
CA ASP A 145 5.59 1.10 17.86
C ASP A 145 6.39 1.32 16.57
N VAL A 146 6.25 2.49 15.96
CA VAL A 146 6.88 2.83 14.68
C VAL A 146 7.62 4.15 14.78
N SER A 147 8.85 4.18 14.30
CA SER A 147 9.62 5.40 14.11
C SER A 147 9.64 5.78 12.63
N VAL A 148 9.43 7.06 12.34
CA VAL A 148 9.56 7.62 10.98
C VAL A 148 10.51 8.80 11.02
N LYS A 149 11.63 8.67 10.31
CA LYS A 149 12.63 9.73 10.14
C LYS A 149 12.45 10.41 8.79
N ILE A 150 12.51 11.73 8.80
CA ILE A 150 12.41 12.59 7.62
C ILE A 150 13.77 13.24 7.37
N PHE A 151 14.19 13.24 6.11
CA PHE A 151 15.47 13.78 5.66
C PHE A 151 15.29 14.77 4.52
N ASP A 152 16.20 15.73 4.42
CA ASP A 152 16.27 16.68 3.31
C ASP A 152 16.85 16.05 2.02
N GLU A 153 16.99 16.83 0.96
CA GLU A 153 17.57 16.40 -0.32
C GLU A 153 18.99 15.86 -0.20
N ASP A 154 19.76 16.41 0.74
CA ASP A 154 21.13 16.05 1.06
C ASP A 154 21.21 14.84 2.02
N LYS A 155 20.06 14.29 2.41
CA LYS A 155 19.88 13.17 3.34
C LYS A 155 20.31 13.47 4.77
N ASN A 156 20.31 14.74 5.17
CA ASN A 156 20.41 15.12 6.57
C ASN A 156 19.05 14.93 7.25
N GLU A 157 19.08 14.39 8.47
CA GLU A 157 17.85 14.18 9.25
C GLU A 157 17.28 15.53 9.69
N ILE A 158 16.01 15.77 9.36
CA ILE A 158 15.28 16.98 9.76
C ILE A 158 14.56 16.73 11.08
N PHE A 159 13.78 15.66 11.15
CA PHE A 159 13.04 15.27 12.35
C PHE A 159 12.66 13.79 12.33
N GLU A 160 12.35 13.28 13.52
CA GLU A 160 11.85 11.92 13.75
C GLU A 160 10.49 11.98 14.44
N MET A 161 9.57 11.12 14.00
CA MET A 161 8.24 10.95 14.55
C MET A 161 8.08 9.55 15.14
N GLU A 162 7.56 9.46 16.36
CA GLU A 162 7.24 8.19 17.00
C GLU A 162 5.72 7.99 17.08
N PHE A 163 5.26 6.86 16.56
CA PHE A 163 3.88 6.38 16.62
C PHE A 163 3.84 5.17 17.54
N LEU A 164 3.44 5.35 18.80
CA LEU A 164 3.37 4.23 19.74
C LEU A 164 2.01 3.55 19.65
N ASN A 165 2.01 2.22 19.77
CA ASN A 165 0.82 1.38 19.87
C ASN A 165 -0.20 1.67 18.74
N LEU A 166 0.20 1.38 17.48
CA LEU A 166 -0.67 1.57 16.33
C LEU A 166 -2.01 0.81 16.48
N ALA A 167 -3.12 1.55 16.56
CA ALA A 167 -4.46 1.00 16.66
C ALA A 167 -5.32 1.40 15.44
N LYS A 168 -6.41 0.66 15.19
CA LYS A 168 -7.45 1.10 14.24
C LYS A 168 -8.22 2.30 14.78
#